data_AF-A0A259K2E5-F1
#
_entry.id   AF-A0A259K2E5-F1
#
_cell.length_a   1.000
_cell.length_b   1.000
_cell.length_c   1.000
_cell.angle_alpha   90.00
_cell.angle_beta   90.00
_cell.angle_gamma   90.00
#
_symmetry.space_group_name_H-M   'P 1'
#
loop_
_entity.id
_entity.type
_entity.pdbx_description
1 polymer ?
#
loop_
_entity_poly.entity_id
_entity_poly.type
_entity_poly.pdbx_seq_one_letter_code
_entity_poly.pdbx_strand_id
1 'polypeptide(L)' 'MMRFGTILAVLALGGCGPSGNDPGPGGVTVDEARALDEAAEMLEQRRLPPEALSNPAVEGEATSAETPAPAPPAQ' A
#
# COMPACT_ATOMS: atom_id res chain seq x y z
N MET A 1 -41.70 -23.41 -0.07
CA MET A 1 -40.52 -23.33 -0.95
C MET A 1 -40.00 -21.91 -1.17
N MET A 2 -40.81 -20.91 -1.53
CA MET A 2 -40.31 -19.60 -2.01
C MET A 2 -39.55 -18.75 -0.98
N ARG A 3 -39.82 -18.92 0.33
CA ARG A 3 -39.15 -18.16 1.41
C ARG A 3 -37.71 -18.60 1.70
N PHE A 4 -37.37 -19.85 1.40
CA PHE A 4 -36.02 -20.37 1.60
C PHE A 4 -35.04 -19.83 0.56
N GLY A 5 -35.51 -19.56 -0.66
CA GLY A 5 -34.68 -18.99 -1.73
C GLY A 5 -34.22 -17.56 -1.44
N THR A 6 -35.05 -16.76 -0.79
CA THR A 6 -34.71 -15.37 -0.43
C THR A 6 -33.60 -15.30 0.61
N ILE A 7 -33.60 -16.20 1.60
CA ILE A 7 -32.55 -16.25 2.64
C ILE A 7 -31.20 -16.62 2.02
N LEU A 8 -31.20 -17.58 1.09
CA LEU A 8 -29.98 -18.05 0.41
C LEU A 8 -29.38 -16.97 -0.50
N ALA A 9 -30.23 -16.16 -1.15
CA ALA A 9 -29.79 -15.02 -1.95
C ALA A 9 -29.12 -13.92 -1.10
N VAL A 10 -29.64 -13.61 0.09
CA VAL A 10 -29.04 -12.60 0.99
C VAL A 10 -27.67 -13.05 1.51
N LEU A 11 -27.50 -14.34 1.83
CA LEU A 11 -26.18 -14.86 2.23
C LEU A 11 -25.15 -14.81 1.09
N ALA A 12 -25.58 -14.97 -0.17
CA ALA A 12 -24.68 -14.89 -1.33
C ALA A 12 -24.19 -13.46 -1.62
N LEU A 13 -24.89 -12.41 -1.17
CA LEU A 13 -24.45 -11.02 -1.28
C LEU A 13 -23.48 -10.60 -0.15
N GLY A 14 -23.35 -11.40 0.91
CA GLY A 14 -22.47 -11.13 2.05
C GLY A 14 -20.97 -11.23 1.77
N GLY A 15 -20.58 -11.64 0.56
CA GLY A 15 -19.19 -11.61 0.08
C GLY A 15 -18.78 -10.29 -0.57
N CYS A 16 -19.71 -9.33 -0.73
CA CYS A 16 -19.43 -7.95 -1.17
C CYS A 16 -19.50 -7.01 0.05
N GLY A 17 -18.88 -7.44 1.14
CA GLY A 17 -18.60 -6.63 2.32
C GLY A 17 -17.09 -6.71 2.57
N PRO A 18 -16.49 -5.71 3.22
CA PRO A 18 -15.04 -5.60 3.33
C PRO A 18 -14.46 -6.87 3.95
N SER A 19 -13.91 -7.74 3.11
CA SER A 19 -12.95 -8.72 3.58
C SER A 19 -11.73 -7.93 4.01
N GLY A 20 -10.98 -8.34 5.04
CA GLY A 20 -9.76 -7.62 5.46
C GLY A 20 -8.73 -7.40 4.34
N ASN A 21 -8.89 -8.15 3.24
CA ASN A 21 -8.10 -8.10 2.00
C ASN A 21 -8.78 -7.34 0.83
N ASP A 22 -10.02 -6.85 0.97
CA ASP A 22 -10.62 -5.99 -0.05
C ASP A 22 -9.97 -4.60 0.00
N PRO A 23 -9.59 -4.01 -1.15
CA PRO A 23 -9.00 -2.68 -1.19
C PRO A 23 -10.03 -1.65 -0.71
N GLY A 24 -9.71 -0.99 0.40
CA GLY A 24 -10.51 0.08 0.97
C GLY A 24 -10.42 1.39 0.17
N PRO A 25 -11.12 2.45 0.59
CA PRO A 25 -10.96 3.78 0.00
C PRO A 25 -9.49 4.23 0.14
N GLY A 26 -8.83 4.46 -0.99
CA GLY A 26 -7.38 4.68 -1.07
C GLY A 26 -6.60 3.54 -1.72
N GLY A 27 -7.25 2.42 -2.06
CA GLY A 27 -6.64 1.30 -2.78
C GLY A 27 -5.79 0.36 -1.91
N VAL A 28 -5.74 0.61 -0.60
CA VAL A 28 -5.00 -0.19 0.39
C VAL A 28 -5.95 -1.07 1.18
N THR A 29 -5.49 -2.26 1.56
CA THR A 29 -6.25 -3.15 2.45
C THR A 29 -6.14 -2.68 3.90
N VAL A 30 -7.01 -3.19 4.79
CA VAL A 30 -6.95 -2.85 6.22
C VAL A 30 -5.63 -3.34 6.84
N ASP A 31 -5.18 -4.53 6.44
CA ASP A 31 -3.92 -5.10 6.92
C ASP A 31 -2.70 -4.30 6.41
N GLU A 32 -2.75 -3.82 5.18
CA GLU A 32 -1.72 -2.95 4.60
C GLU A 32 -1.65 -1.59 5.29
N ALA A 33 -2.80 -0.95 5.55
CA ALA A 33 -2.86 0.30 6.29
C ALA A 33 -2.26 0.15 7.70
N ARG A 34 -2.58 -0.95 8.40
CA ARG A 34 -2.02 -1.24 9.72
C ARG A 34 -0.51 -1.43 9.69
N ALA A 35 0.03 -2.10 8.67
CA ALA A 35 1.48 -2.27 8.52
C ALA A 35 2.20 -0.94 8.26
N LEU A 36 1.57 -0.02 7.51
CA LEU A 36 2.09 1.32 7.28
C LEU A 36 2.10 2.17 8.57
N ASP A 37 1.06 2.07 9.39
CA ASP A 37 1.00 2.77 10.68
C ASP A 37 2.09 2.29 11.66
N GLU A 38 2.33 0.98 11.73
CA GLU A 38 3.42 0.41 12.54
C GLU A 38 4.79 0.92 12.07
N ALA A 39 5.00 1.00 10.75
CA ALA A 39 6.22 1.56 10.19
C ALA A 39 6.40 3.05 10.54
N ALA A 40 5.32 3.83 10.49
CA ALA A 40 5.34 5.23 10.90
C ALA A 40 5.67 5.39 12.39
N GLU A 41 5.12 4.53 13.24
CA GLU A 41 5.41 4.53 14.68
C GLU A 41 6.90 4.26 14.95
N MET A 42 7.52 3.31 14.24
CA MET A 42 8.96 3.08 14.35
C MET A 42 9.80 4.29 13.94
N LEU A 43 9.35 5.09 12.97
CA LEU A 43 10.04 6.31 12.55
C LEU A 43 9.93 7.40 13.61
N GLU A 44 8.76 7.55 14.23
CA GLU A 44 8.53 8.50 15.32
C GLU A 44 9.40 8.15 16.55
N GLN A 45 9.47 6.87 16.90
CA GLN A 45 10.35 6.38 17.97
C GLN A 45 11.83 6.68 17.68
N ARG A 46 12.22 6.70 16.40
CA ARG A 46 13.56 7.07 15.93
C ARG A 46 13.73 8.57 15.67
N ARG A 47 12.87 9.42 16.26
CA ARG A 47 12.80 10.89 16.10
C ARG A 47 14.01 11.45 15.38
N LEU A 48 13.83 11.72 14.09
CA LEU A 48 14.91 12.17 13.24
C LEU A 48 15.50 13.47 13.79
N PRO A 49 16.83 13.59 13.88
CA PRO A 49 17.45 14.82 14.32
C PRO A 49 17.07 15.99 13.39
N PRO A 50 16.90 17.23 13.91
CA PRO A 50 16.41 18.37 13.14
C PRO A 50 17.29 18.72 11.93
N GLU A 51 18.58 18.40 11.99
CA GLU A 51 19.53 18.50 10.88
C GLU A 51 19.19 17.56 9.71
N ALA A 52 18.54 16.41 9.95
CA ALA A 52 18.07 15.51 8.90
C ALA A 52 16.81 16.04 8.18
N LEU A 53 16.04 16.89 8.86
CA LEU A 53 14.85 17.54 8.31
C LEU A 53 15.18 18.83 7.54
N SER A 54 16.37 19.39 7.78
CA SER A 54 16.79 20.70 7.26
C SER A 54 17.79 20.58 6.10
N ASN A 55 17.80 19.47 5.36
CA ASN A 55 18.68 19.31 4.20
C ASN A 55 18.04 19.94 2.93
N PRO A 56 18.47 21.13 2.46
CA PRO A 56 18.01 21.69 1.20
C PRO A 56 18.56 20.97 -0.04
N ALA A 57 19.37 19.92 0.09
CA ALA A 57 19.98 19.21 -1.04
C ALA A 57 19.04 18.19 -1.74
N VAL A 58 17.76 18.13 -1.38
CA VAL A 58 16.76 17.29 -2.08
C VAL A 58 15.61 18.13 -2.66
N GLU A 59 15.87 19.39 -3.00
CA GLU A 59 15.10 20.07 -4.04
C GLU A 59 15.69 19.71 -5.41
N GLY A 60 15.28 18.54 -5.93
CA GLY A 60 15.39 18.25 -7.37
C GLY A 60 16.58 17.41 -7.83
N GLU A 61 16.74 16.20 -7.32
CA GLU A 61 17.46 15.17 -8.09
C GLU A 61 16.60 13.92 -8.29
N ALA A 62 15.58 14.10 -9.11
CA ALA A 62 15.22 13.06 -10.06
C ALA A 62 16.34 12.95 -11.10
N THR A 63 17.50 12.39 -10.70
CA THR A 63 18.41 11.79 -11.68
C THR A 63 17.86 10.41 -12.02
N SER A 64 16.77 10.43 -12.79
CA SER A 64 16.41 9.33 -13.66
C SER A 64 17.09 9.58 -15.00
N ALA A 65 18.40 9.32 -15.02
CA ALA A 65 19.20 8.99 -16.19
C ALA A 65 20.42 8.31 -15.57
N GLU A 66 20.51 6.99 -15.51
CA GLU A 66 20.61 6.11 -16.66
C GLU A 66 20.59 4.68 -16.11
N THR A 67 19.59 3.88 -16.47
CA THR A 67 19.79 2.42 -16.51
C THR A 67 20.69 2.18 -17.71
N PRO A 68 21.96 1.71 -17.56
CA PRO A 68 22.65 1.16 -18.72
C PRO A 68 21.86 -0.07 -19.12
N ALA A 69 21.24 -0.02 -20.31
CA ALA A 69 20.64 -1.20 -20.91
C ALA A 69 21.68 -2.33 -20.89
N PRO A 70 21.37 -3.54 -20.40
CA PRO A 70 22.29 -4.65 -20.59
C PRO A 70 22.40 -4.89 -22.09
N ALA A 71 23.58 -4.64 -22.65
CA ALA A 71 23.91 -5.09 -23.99
C ALA A 71 23.66 -6.62 -24.04
N PRO A 72 22.97 -7.14 -25.08
CA PRO A 72 22.84 -8.58 -25.22
C PRO A 72 24.26 -9.17 -25.31
N PRO A 73 24.56 -10.29 -24.61
CA PRO A 73 25.83 -10.95 -24.80
C PRO A 73 25.91 -11.35 -26.28
N ALA A 74 26.91 -10.85 -26.98
CA ALA A 74 27.40 -11.54 -28.15
C ALA A 74 27.89 -12.89 -27.66
N GLN A 75 27.20 -13.97 -28.08
CA GLN A 75 27.68 -15.31 -28.44
C GLN A 75 26.49 -16.27 -28.44
#